data_AF-A0A661HKE9-F1
#
_entry.id   AF-A0A661HKE9-F1
#
_cell.length_a   1.000
_cell.length_b   1.000
_cell.length_c   1.000
_cell.angle_alpha   90.00
_cell.angle_beta   90.00
_cell.angle_gamma   90.00
#
_symmetry.space_group_name_H-M   'P 1'
#
loop_
_entity.id
_entity.type
_entity.pdbx_description
1 polymer ?
#
loop_
_entity_poly.entity_id
_entity_poly.type
_entity_poly.pdbx_seq_one_letter_code
_entity_poly.pdbx_strand_id
1 'polypeptide(L)' 'MKLFRQTLTLSILSITMTFASSANTSNTTPYSTMSTIQLQQTVEKLSLSNEVPFDMGLELLRRWSES' A
#
# COMPACT_ATOMS: atom_id res chain seq x y z
N MET A 1 19.36 45.68 -19.66
CA MET A 1 18.31 44.69 -19.31
C MET A 1 18.65 43.33 -19.90
N LYS A 2 19.39 42.47 -19.17
CA LYS A 2 19.70 41.09 -19.60
C LYS A 2 19.88 40.18 -18.39
N LEU A 3 18.87 40.08 -17.52
CA LEU A 3 18.88 39.11 -16.41
C LEU A 3 17.58 38.30 -16.31
N PHE A 4 16.82 38.22 -17.40
CA PHE A 4 15.64 37.36 -17.52
C PHE A 4 16.01 35.98 -18.10
N ARG A 5 17.13 35.39 -17.65
CA ARG A 5 17.45 33.99 -17.94
C ARG A 5 16.86 33.13 -16.83
N GLN A 6 15.53 33.04 -16.87
CA GLN A 6 14.75 31.83 -16.67
C GLN A 6 15.49 30.66 -15.98
N THR A 7 15.52 30.68 -14.65
CA THR A 7 15.73 29.46 -13.86
C THR A 7 14.40 29.09 -13.24
N LEU A 8 13.57 28.40 -14.04
CA LEU A 8 12.40 27.68 -13.54
C LEU A 8 12.94 26.44 -12.80
N THR A 9 13.34 26.60 -11.55
CA THR A 9 13.78 25.48 -10.71
C THR A 9 12.56 24.68 -10.29
N LEU A 10 12.21 23.69 -11.11
CA LEU A 10 11.16 22.70 -10.84
C LEU A 10 11.61 21.85 -9.64
N SER A 11 11.14 22.21 -8.44
CA SER A 11 11.42 21.45 -7.22
C SER A 11 10.48 20.25 -7.19
N ILE A 12 10.97 19.08 -7.62
CA ILE A 12 10.24 17.82 -7.50
C ILE A 12 10.33 17.43 -6.02
N LEU A 13 9.24 17.68 -5.28
CA LEU A 13 9.08 17.17 -3.92
C LEU A 13 8.90 15.65 -4.02
N SER A 14 9.99 14.90 -3.90
CA SER A 14 9.95 13.45 -3.82
C SER A 14 9.40 13.06 -2.45
N ILE A 15 8.10 12.76 -2.37
CA ILE A 15 7.49 12.16 -1.18
C ILE A 15 7.91 10.69 -1.16
N THR A 16 8.99 10.38 -0.45
CA THR A 16 9.40 8.99 -0.20
C THR A 16 8.53 8.42 0.92
N MET A 17 7.60 7.51 0.57
CA MET A 17 6.91 6.70 1.57
C MET A 17 7.86 5.57 2.01
N THR A 18 8.48 5.73 3.17
CA THR A 18 9.25 4.64 3.79
C THR A 18 8.28 3.74 4.56
N PHE A 19 7.80 2.68 3.91
CA PHE A 19 7.16 1.57 4.62
C PHE A 19 8.26 0.70 5.23
N ALA A 20 8.27 0.60 6.56
CA ALA A 20 9.06 -0.40 7.26
C ALA A 20 8.45 -1.78 6.97
N SER A 21 8.90 -2.42 5.90
CA SER A 21 8.59 -3.83 5.65
C SER A 21 9.49 -4.65 6.57
N SER A 22 8.97 -5.02 7.74
CA SER A 22 9.57 -6.04 8.58
C SER A 22 9.44 -7.38 7.85
N ALA A 23 10.47 -7.71 7.07
CA ALA A 23 10.59 -9.02 6.45
C ALA A 23 10.66 -10.09 7.55
N ASN A 24 9.84 -11.13 7.35
CA ASN A 24 9.93 -12.42 7.99
C ASN A 24 9.33 -12.55 9.40
N THR A 25 8.00 -12.58 9.44
CA THR A 25 7.33 -13.59 10.26
C THR A 25 6.41 -14.37 9.35
N SER A 26 6.65 -15.68 9.24
CA SER A 26 5.63 -16.65 8.83
C SER A 26 4.53 -16.66 9.88
N ASN A 27 3.81 -15.54 9.99
CA ASN A 27 2.61 -15.45 10.77
C ASN A 27 1.54 -15.88 9.80
N THR A 28 1.04 -17.10 10.00
CA THR A 28 -0.24 -17.53 9.46
C THR A 28 -1.27 -16.50 9.92
N THR A 29 -1.46 -15.44 9.14
CA THR A 29 -2.47 -14.43 9.44
C THR A 29 -3.81 -15.16 9.39
N PRO A 30 -4.81 -14.76 10.19
CA PRO A 30 -6.14 -15.38 10.10
C PRO A 30 -6.73 -15.28 8.69
N TYR A 31 -6.17 -14.43 7.84
CA TYR A 31 -6.54 -14.20 6.45
C TYR A 31 -5.86 -15.16 5.46
N SER A 32 -4.77 -15.84 5.84
CA SER A 32 -4.06 -16.77 4.96
C SER A 32 -4.91 -17.99 4.59
N THR A 33 -5.85 -18.36 5.46
CA THR A 33 -6.80 -19.46 5.23
C THR A 33 -8.01 -19.06 4.39
N MET A 34 -8.25 -17.76 4.20
CA MET A 34 -9.33 -17.26 3.33
C MET A 34 -8.93 -17.40 1.86
N SER A 35 -9.91 -17.69 1.00
CA SER A 35 -9.71 -17.58 -0.45
C SER A 35 -9.56 -16.11 -0.86
N THR A 36 -8.95 -15.85 -2.02
CA THR A 36 -8.74 -14.47 -2.50
C THR A 36 -10.06 -13.72 -2.65
N ILE A 37 -11.12 -14.40 -3.09
CA ILE A 37 -12.47 -13.82 -3.21
C ILE A 37 -13.05 -13.45 -1.84
N GLN A 38 -12.92 -14.35 -0.86
CA GLN A 38 -13.39 -14.08 0.51
C GLN A 38 -12.62 -12.93 1.15
N LEU A 39 -11.31 -12.86 0.91
CA LEU A 39 -10.45 -11.80 1.40
C LEU A 39 -10.88 -10.45 0.80
N GLN A 40 -11.08 -10.39 -0.52
CA GLN A 40 -11.53 -9.20 -1.22
C GLN A 40 -12.88 -8.70 -0.69
N GLN A 41 -13.87 -9.59 -0.57
CA GLN A 41 -15.20 -9.24 -0.04
C GLN A 41 -15.13 -8.72 1.40
N THR A 42 -14.26 -9.30 2.22
CA THR A 42 -14.07 -8.87 3.61
C THR A 42 -13.44 -7.48 3.67
N VAL A 43 -12.43 -7.20 2.84
CA VAL A 43 -11.83 -5.87 2.70
C VAL A 43 -12.86 -4.84 2.23
N GLU A 44 -13.66 -5.16 1.22
CA GLU A 44 -14.72 -4.27 0.71
C GLU A 44 -15.74 -3.93 1.81
N LYS A 45 -16.17 -4.93 2.58
CA LYS A 45 -17.09 -4.73 3.70
C LYS A 45 -16.49 -3.83 4.79
N LEU A 46 -15.25 -4.08 5.19
CA LEU A 46 -14.57 -3.31 6.26
C LEU A 46 -14.12 -1.93 5.81
N SER A 47 -13.95 -1.72 4.50
CA SER A 47 -13.64 -0.40 3.93
C SER A 47 -14.78 0.59 4.15
N LEU A 48 -16.02 0.10 4.21
CA LEU A 48 -17.18 0.93 4.51
C LEU A 48 -17.19 1.45 5.95
N SER A 49 -16.63 0.69 6.89
CA SER A 49 -16.50 1.09 8.31
C SER A 49 -15.14 1.69 8.65
N ASN A 50 -14.21 1.76 7.68
CA ASN A 50 -12.83 2.19 7.88
C ASN A 50 -12.07 1.34 8.93
N GLU A 51 -12.45 0.07 9.06
CA GLU A 51 -11.91 -0.90 10.02
C GLU A 51 -11.03 -1.97 9.35
N VAL A 52 -10.52 -1.70 8.14
CA VAL A 52 -9.67 -2.65 7.41
C VAL A 52 -8.34 -2.82 8.16
N PRO A 53 -8.03 -4.02 8.68
CA PRO A 53 -6.75 -4.26 9.35
C PRO A 53 -5.62 -4.16 8.34
N PHE A 54 -4.51 -3.54 8.73
CA PHE A 54 -3.34 -3.35 7.86
C PHE A 54 -2.84 -4.69 7.29
N ASP A 55 -2.76 -5.73 8.12
CA ASP A 55 -2.32 -7.07 7.73
C ASP A 55 -3.23 -7.72 6.67
N MET A 56 -4.52 -7.37 6.67
CA MET A 56 -5.49 -7.85 5.67
C MET A 56 -5.20 -7.21 4.30
N GLY A 57 -4.92 -5.91 4.28
CA GLY A 57 -4.53 -5.20 3.06
C GLY A 57 -3.18 -5.68 2.51
N LEU A 58 -2.21 -5.95 3.38
CA LEU A 58 -0.93 -6.53 2.99
C LEU A 58 -1.09 -7.92 2.36
N GLU A 59 -1.92 -8.79 2.93
CA GLU A 59 -2.16 -10.11 2.37
C GLU A 59 -2.84 -10.04 1.00
N LEU A 60 -3.78 -9.10 0.81
CA LEU A 60 -4.41 -8.89 -0.50
C LEU A 60 -3.39 -8.39 -1.54
N LEU A 61 -2.54 -7.43 -1.16
CA LEU A 61 -1.46 -6.92 -2.03
C LEU A 61 -0.45 -8.00 -2.38
N ARG A 62 -0.04 -8.83 -1.41
CA ARG A 62 0.87 -9.95 -1.62
C ARG A 62 0.33 -10.90 -2.69
N ARG A 63 -0.94 -11.31 -2.57
CA ARG A 63 -1.59 -12.22 -3.54
C ARG A 63 -1.73 -11.59 -4.91
N TRP A 64 -1.96 -10.28 -4.99
CA TRP A 64 -2.06 -9.59 -6.26
C TRP A 64 -0.70 -9.44 -6.95
N SER A 65 0.38 -9.31 -6.17
CA SER A 65 1.75 -9.27 -6.70
C SER A 65 2.28 -10.65 -7.13
N GLU A 66 1.74 -11.75 -6.60
CA GLU A 66 2.15 -13.12 -6.92
C GLU A 66 1.32 -13.75 -8.06
N SER A 67 0.23 -13.11 -8.48
CA SER A 67 -0.70 -13.60 -9.51
C SER A 67 -0.42 -12.99 -10.88
#